data_AF-A0A7W0MC01-F1
#
_entry.id   AF-A0A7W0MC01-F1
#
_cell.length_a   1.000
_cell.length_b   1.000
_cell.length_c   1.000
_cell.angle_alpha   90.00
_cell.angle_beta   90.00
_cell.angle_gamma   90.00
#
_symmetry.space_group_name_H-M   'P 1'
#
loop_
_entity.id
_entity.type
_entity.pdbx_description
1 polymer ?
#
loop_
_entity_poly.entity_id
_entity_poly.type
_entity_poly.pdbx_seq_one_letter_code
_entity_poly.pdbx_strand_id
1 'polypeptide(L)'
;MGLTFGGGAPSDDEQKAAPRPAPIVRGKIDRFGVAMGTGRRKTGVARVRIKDGNGQFVINGRKFEDYVAVERDRLVILAPLKVTEMEGKVDISVNVLGGGLTGQAGAIVLGIARALQAKDPGLHPKLSEGGYLTRDSRMVERKKYGHKKARRSFQFSKR
;
A
#
# COMPACT_ATOMS: atom_id res chain seq x y z
N MET A 1 -1.00 -22.69 63.35
CA MET A 1 -1.92 -22.73 62.20
C MET A 1 -1.42 -21.71 61.19
N GLY A 2 -0.54 -22.13 60.27
CA GLY A 2 0.14 -21.25 59.32
C GLY A 2 -0.55 -21.24 57.96
N LEU A 3 -0.64 -20.07 57.34
CA LEU A 3 -0.99 -19.88 55.94
C LEU A 3 0.02 -18.90 55.32
N THR A 4 1.10 -19.47 54.80
CA THR A 4 2.07 -18.80 53.94
C THR A 4 1.45 -18.63 52.56
N PHE A 5 1.16 -17.39 52.14
CA PHE A 5 0.85 -17.06 50.74
C PHE A 5 2.15 -17.17 49.93
N GLY A 6 2.40 -18.37 49.40
CA GLY A 6 3.41 -18.63 48.39
C GLY A 6 2.71 -18.97 47.07
N GLY A 7 2.96 -18.16 46.04
CA GLY A 7 2.40 -18.39 44.71
C GLY A 7 2.70 -17.21 43.80
N GLY A 8 3.99 -16.93 43.57
CA GLY A 8 4.40 -16.04 42.50
C GLY A 8 3.84 -16.56 41.18
N ALA A 9 3.09 -15.72 40.48
CA ALA A 9 2.68 -16.01 39.12
C ALA A 9 3.94 -16.11 38.25
N PRO A 10 4.10 -17.18 37.45
CA PRO A 10 5.16 -17.24 36.48
C PRO A 10 4.98 -16.12 35.46
N SER A 11 6.08 -15.43 35.19
CA SER A 11 6.37 -14.53 34.08
C SER A 11 5.41 -14.66 32.90
N ASP A 12 4.83 -13.52 32.50
CA ASP A 12 4.16 -13.35 31.21
C ASP A 12 4.94 -14.08 30.14
N ASP A 13 4.34 -15.19 29.70
CA ASP A 13 4.81 -16.02 28.62
C ASP A 13 5.31 -15.14 27.48
N GLU A 14 6.58 -15.35 27.12
CA GLU A 14 7.03 -15.19 25.76
C GLU A 14 6.10 -16.03 24.88
N GLN A 15 4.97 -15.43 24.48
CA GLN A 15 4.10 -15.97 23.48
C GLN A 15 4.87 -15.90 22.17
N LYS A 16 5.66 -16.95 21.96
CA LYS A 16 6.28 -17.31 20.70
C LYS A 16 5.13 -17.60 19.74
N ALA A 17 4.56 -16.51 19.20
CA ALA A 17 3.54 -16.56 18.17
C ALA A 17 4.06 -17.50 17.10
N ALA A 18 3.28 -18.55 16.80
CA ALA A 18 3.62 -19.53 15.78
C ALA A 18 4.16 -18.81 14.54
N PRO A 19 5.28 -19.27 13.93
CA PRO A 19 5.82 -18.58 12.78
C PRO A 19 4.72 -18.46 11.75
N ARG A 20 4.32 -17.21 11.44
CA ARG A 20 3.36 -16.94 10.37
C ARG A 20 3.88 -17.72 9.15
N PRO A 21 3.03 -18.50 8.47
CA PRO A 21 3.48 -19.31 7.35
C PRO A 21 4.27 -18.43 6.39
N ALA A 22 5.45 -18.90 5.99
CA ALA A 22 6.33 -18.14 5.11
C ALA A 22 5.51 -17.67 3.90
N PRO A 23 5.45 -16.37 3.61
CA PRO A 23 4.63 -15.88 2.52
C PRO A 23 5.13 -16.51 1.22
N ILE A 24 4.25 -17.20 0.50
CA ILE A 24 4.55 -17.73 -0.83
C ILE A 24 4.60 -16.54 -1.78
N VAL A 25 5.77 -15.94 -1.95
CA VAL A 25 5.94 -14.75 -2.78
C VAL A 25 6.05 -15.15 -4.25
N ARG A 26 5.08 -14.69 -5.05
CA ARG A 26 5.06 -14.83 -6.52
C ARG A 26 5.65 -13.58 -7.19
N GLY A 27 6.84 -13.17 -6.77
CA GLY A 27 7.57 -12.06 -7.39
C GLY A 27 8.30 -12.54 -8.65
N LYS A 28 8.08 -11.88 -9.79
CA LYS A 28 8.90 -12.10 -10.99
C LYS A 28 9.87 -10.93 -11.12
N ILE A 29 11.15 -11.22 -10.98
CA ILE A 29 12.24 -10.29 -11.32
C ILE A 29 12.56 -10.53 -12.80
N ASP A 30 12.63 -9.45 -13.58
CA ASP A 30 13.02 -9.55 -14.98
C ASP A 30 14.53 -9.86 -15.13
N ARG A 31 14.93 -10.28 -16.33
CA ARG A 31 16.34 -10.56 -16.69
C ARG A 31 17.31 -9.40 -16.40
N PHE A 32 16.79 -8.18 -16.27
CA PHE A 32 17.54 -6.95 -15.99
C PHE A 32 17.55 -6.56 -14.50
N GLY A 33 17.10 -7.45 -13.60
CA GLY A 33 17.01 -7.16 -12.16
C GLY A 33 15.88 -6.19 -11.81
N VAL A 34 14.91 -6.00 -12.70
CA VAL A 34 13.78 -5.09 -12.48
C VAL A 34 12.65 -5.85 -11.80
N ALA A 35 12.25 -5.39 -10.63
CA ALA A 35 11.07 -5.89 -9.94
C ALA A 35 9.83 -5.12 -10.41
N MET A 36 8.80 -5.85 -10.82
CA MET A 36 7.56 -5.28 -11.32
C MET A 36 6.44 -5.34 -10.29
N GLY A 37 5.68 -4.25 -10.19
CA GLY A 37 4.49 -4.16 -9.35
C GLY A 37 3.34 -3.48 -10.08
N THR A 38 2.12 -3.90 -9.79
CA THR A 38 0.92 -3.24 -10.32
C THR A 38 -0.02 -2.87 -9.19
N GLY A 39 -0.51 -1.64 -9.20
CA GLY A 39 -1.46 -1.15 -8.23
C GLY A 39 -2.67 -0.51 -8.91
N ARG A 40 -3.83 -0.61 -8.25
CA ARG A 40 -5.10 -0.08 -8.76
C ARG A 40 -5.93 0.49 -7.64
N ARG A 41 -6.44 1.71 -7.80
CA ARG A 41 -7.37 2.34 -6.87
C ARG A 41 -8.37 3.21 -7.63
N LYS A 42 -9.66 3.04 -7.33
CA LYS A 42 -10.76 3.60 -8.13
C LYS A 42 -10.55 3.24 -9.61
N THR A 43 -10.36 4.23 -10.48
CA THR A 43 -10.08 4.07 -11.91
C THR A 43 -8.59 4.23 -12.26
N GLY A 44 -7.74 4.57 -11.29
CA GLY A 44 -6.30 4.74 -11.49
C GLY A 44 -5.58 3.39 -11.51
N VAL A 45 -4.72 3.20 -12.50
CA VAL A 45 -3.86 2.02 -12.67
C VAL A 45 -2.41 2.48 -12.73
N ALA A 46 -1.58 1.94 -11.84
CA ALA A 46 -0.15 2.21 -11.78
C ALA A 46 0.64 0.94 -12.11
N ARG A 47 1.59 1.05 -13.04
CA ARG A 47 2.60 0.05 -13.34
C ARG A 47 3.93 0.57 -12.83
N VAL A 48 4.49 -0.10 -11.84
CA VAL A 48 5.71 0.31 -11.14
C VAL A 48 6.82 -0.65 -11.53
N ARG A 49 8.00 -0.10 -11.80
CA ARG A 49 9.24 -0.83 -12.00
C ARG A 49 10.27 -0.29 -11.01
N ILE A 50 10.85 -1.20 -10.25
CA ILE A 50 11.89 -0.90 -9.25
C ILE A 50 13.19 -1.55 -9.70
N LYS A 51 14.28 -0.80 -9.61
CA LYS A 51 15.65 -1.26 -9.82
C LYS A 51 16.52 -0.79 -8.65
N ASP A 52 17.60 -1.51 -8.35
CA ASP A 52 18.67 -0.98 -7.48
C ASP A 52 19.32 0.25 -8.11
N GLY A 53 19.49 1.31 -7.32
CA GLY A 53 20.00 2.59 -7.84
C GLY A 53 20.10 3.69 -6.77
N ASN A 54 20.05 4.94 -7.22
CA ASN A 54 20.37 6.13 -6.42
C ASN A 54 19.15 6.84 -5.81
N GLY A 55 17.95 6.24 -5.89
CA GLY A 55 16.73 6.86 -5.37
C GLY A 55 15.98 7.72 -6.38
N GLN A 56 16.24 7.57 -7.68
CA GLN A 56 15.57 8.36 -8.70
C GLN A 56 14.08 7.97 -8.80
N PHE A 57 13.20 8.94 -8.61
CA PHE A 57 11.75 8.73 -8.71
C PHE A 57 11.16 9.50 -9.90
N VAL A 58 10.66 8.76 -10.89
CA VAL A 58 10.02 9.31 -12.10
C VAL A 58 8.60 8.78 -12.27
N ILE A 59 7.63 9.67 -12.52
CA ILE A 59 6.23 9.33 -12.83
C ILE A 59 5.88 9.87 -14.22
N ASN A 60 5.48 8.99 -15.14
CA ASN A 60 5.10 9.34 -16.52
C ASN A 60 6.14 10.23 -17.23
N GLY A 61 7.43 10.00 -16.99
CA GLY A 61 8.53 10.79 -17.56
C GLY A 61 8.74 12.17 -16.92
N ARG A 62 8.02 12.51 -15.85
CA ARG A 62 8.19 13.74 -15.06
C ARG A 62 8.79 13.43 -13.69
N LYS A 63 9.43 14.42 -13.07
CA LYS A 63 9.93 14.29 -11.69
C LYS A 63 8.77 14.11 -10.73
N PHE A 64 9.02 13.38 -9.64
CA PHE A 64 8.03 13.08 -8.61
C PHE A 64 7.33 14.32 -8.05
N GLU A 65 8.10 15.35 -7.71
CA GLU A 65 7.59 16.59 -7.12
C GLU A 65 6.70 17.38 -8.08
N ASP A 66 7.04 17.39 -9.37
CA ASP A 66 6.28 18.10 -10.41
C ASP A 66 4.94 17.41 -10.70
N TYR A 67 4.89 16.08 -10.62
CA TYR A 67 3.67 15.32 -10.92
C TYR A 67 2.66 15.37 -9.77
N VAL A 68 3.13 15.19 -8.54
CA VAL A 68 2.28 15.20 -7.34
C VAL A 68 2.50 16.52 -6.63
N ALA A 69 1.68 17.53 -6.92
CA ALA A 69 1.85 18.85 -6.30
C ALA A 69 1.51 18.88 -4.79
N VAL A 70 0.61 18.01 -4.34
CA VAL A 70 0.11 18.01 -2.96
C VAL A 70 1.03 17.21 -2.04
N GLU A 71 1.55 17.85 -0.99
CA GLU A 71 2.48 17.24 -0.03
C GLU A 71 1.91 15.99 0.66
N ARG A 72 0.63 16.01 1.03
CA ARG A 72 -0.05 14.85 1.64
C ARG A 72 0.05 13.60 0.76
N ASP A 73 -0.15 13.75 -0.55
CA ASP A 73 -0.08 12.63 -1.49
C ASP A 73 1.38 12.17 -1.68
N ARG A 74 2.36 13.09 -1.62
CA ARG A 74 3.79 12.75 -1.66
C ARG A 74 4.18 11.88 -0.46
N LEU A 75 3.80 12.29 0.75
CA LEU A 75 4.08 11.56 1.98
C LEU A 75 3.50 10.13 1.94
N VAL A 76 2.28 10.00 1.42
CA VAL A 76 1.62 8.70 1.27
C VAL A 76 2.36 7.78 0.30
N ILE A 77 2.92 8.32 -0.80
CA ILE A 77 3.69 7.54 -1.77
C ILE A 77 5.04 7.09 -1.20
N LEU A 78 5.68 7.92 -0.37
CA LEU A 78 6.97 7.62 0.27
C LEU A 78 6.84 6.66 1.46
N ALA A 79 5.69 6.62 2.12
CA ALA A 79 5.44 5.78 3.30
C ALA A 79 5.88 4.29 3.18
N PRO A 80 5.58 3.54 2.10
CA PRO A 80 6.07 2.17 1.95
C PRO A 80 7.61 2.08 1.86
N LEU A 81 8.28 3.09 1.27
CA LEU A 81 9.74 3.12 1.19
C LEU A 81 10.37 3.37 2.55
N LYS A 82 9.78 4.27 3.36
CA LYS A 82 10.19 4.55 4.74
C LYS A 82 10.13 3.31 5.62
N VAL A 83 9.00 2.60 5.58
CA VAL A 83 8.79 1.39 6.41
C VAL A 83 9.77 0.27 6.04
N THR A 84 10.17 0.19 4.78
CA THR A 84 11.16 -0.80 4.32
C THR A 84 12.61 -0.32 4.40
N GLU A 85 12.87 0.92 4.82
CA GLU A 85 14.21 1.54 4.84
C GLU A 85 14.92 1.46 3.47
N MET A 86 14.13 1.52 2.39
CA MET A 86 14.58 1.44 0.99
C MET A 86 14.62 2.81 0.31
N GLU A 87 14.34 3.89 1.05
CA GLU A 87 14.53 5.25 0.56
C GLU A 87 16.00 5.46 0.15
N GLY A 88 16.22 5.99 -1.06
CA GLY A 88 17.56 6.26 -1.60
C GLY A 88 18.31 5.03 -2.16
N LYS A 89 17.83 3.80 -1.92
CA LYS A 89 18.48 2.56 -2.39
C LYS A 89 17.94 2.06 -3.73
N VAL A 90 16.76 2.53 -4.13
CA VAL A 90 16.05 2.02 -5.31
C VAL A 90 15.58 3.13 -6.21
N ASP A 91 15.76 2.93 -7.51
CA ASP A 91 15.18 3.76 -8.56
C ASP A 91 13.79 3.25 -8.89
N ILE A 92 12.84 4.17 -8.98
CA ILE A 92 11.42 3.89 -9.18
C ILE A 92 10.96 4.62 -10.44
N SER A 93 10.51 3.83 -11.41
CA SER A 93 9.83 4.35 -12.60
C SER A 93 8.38 3.89 -12.59
N VAL A 94 7.46 4.85 -12.72
CA VAL A 94 6.03 4.59 -12.63
C VAL A 94 5.31 5.12 -13.86
N ASN A 95 4.52 4.24 -14.47
CA ASN A 95 3.56 4.62 -15.51
C ASN A 95 2.14 4.52 -14.94
N VAL A 96 1.43 5.64 -14.93
CA VAL A 96 0.08 5.78 -14.36
C VAL A 96 -0.91 6.23 -15.42
N LEU A 97 -2.07 5.57 -15.43
CA LEU A 97 -3.16 5.85 -16.36
C LEU A 97 -4.50 5.91 -15.61
N GLY A 98 -5.37 6.83 -16.02
CA GLY A 98 -6.73 6.98 -15.50
C GLY A 98 -6.85 7.60 -14.11
N GLY A 99 -8.08 7.89 -13.70
CA GLY A 99 -8.38 8.49 -12.39
C GLY A 99 -7.94 9.94 -12.25
N GLY A 100 -7.83 10.39 -11.00
CA GLY A 100 -7.23 11.69 -10.63
C GLY A 100 -6.11 11.49 -9.63
N LEU A 101 -5.37 12.56 -9.31
CA LEU A 101 -4.10 12.53 -8.56
C LEU A 101 -4.15 11.70 -7.27
N THR A 102 -5.19 11.86 -6.44
CA THR A 102 -5.33 11.12 -5.17
C THR A 102 -5.61 9.61 -5.37
N GLY A 103 -6.37 9.28 -6.42
CA GLY A 103 -6.62 7.90 -6.81
C GLY A 103 -5.36 7.25 -7.37
N GLN A 104 -4.61 8.01 -8.17
CA GLN A 104 -3.32 7.61 -8.71
C GLN A 104 -2.29 7.39 -7.61
N ALA A 105 -2.13 8.31 -6.66
CA ALA A 105 -1.21 8.17 -5.52
C ALA A 105 -1.43 6.85 -4.76
N GLY A 106 -2.69 6.52 -4.43
CA GLY A 106 -3.00 5.25 -3.78
C GLY A 106 -2.76 4.01 -4.66
N ALA A 107 -2.90 4.14 -5.98
CA ALA A 107 -2.51 3.07 -6.90
C ALA A 107 -0.98 2.90 -6.96
N ILE A 108 -0.21 3.99 -6.91
CA ILE A 108 1.26 3.97 -6.87
C ILE A 108 1.74 3.27 -5.61
N VAL A 109 1.19 3.59 -4.43
CA VAL A 109 1.54 2.95 -3.14
C VAL A 109 1.45 1.43 -3.24
N LEU A 110 0.29 0.92 -3.70
CA LEU A 110 0.09 -0.53 -3.83
C LEU A 110 1.05 -1.14 -4.86
N GLY A 111 1.36 -0.41 -5.93
CA GLY A 111 2.32 -0.83 -6.94
C GLY A 111 3.74 -0.94 -6.38
N ILE A 112 4.19 0.04 -5.60
CA ILE A 112 5.50 0.06 -4.94
C ILE A 112 5.59 -1.08 -3.94
N ALA A 113 4.60 -1.26 -3.07
CA ALA A 113 4.60 -2.33 -2.08
C ALA A 113 4.73 -3.72 -2.72
N ARG A 114 4.02 -3.96 -3.84
CA ARG A 114 4.11 -5.22 -4.59
C ARG A 114 5.45 -5.41 -5.27
N ALA A 115 6.03 -4.34 -5.83
CA ALA A 115 7.35 -4.41 -6.45
C ALA A 115 8.45 -4.65 -5.41
N LEU A 116 8.38 -4.01 -4.22
CA LEU A 116 9.30 -4.25 -3.11
C LEU A 116 9.20 -5.69 -2.60
N GLN A 117 7.98 -6.20 -2.42
CA GLN A 117 7.75 -7.60 -2.06
C GLN A 117 8.32 -8.57 -3.10
N ALA A 118 8.21 -8.24 -4.40
CA ALA A 118 8.76 -9.06 -5.48
C ALA A 118 10.29 -9.06 -5.51
N LYS A 119 10.93 -7.97 -5.04
CA LYS A 119 12.38 -7.84 -4.95
C LYS A 119 12.93 -8.62 -3.74
N ASP A 120 12.35 -8.40 -2.57
CA ASP A 120 12.73 -9.09 -1.33
C ASP A 120 11.47 -9.61 -0.61
N PRO A 121 11.24 -10.94 -0.63
CA PRO A 121 10.17 -11.58 0.11
C PRO A 121 10.17 -11.29 1.63
N GLY A 122 11.34 -11.01 2.21
CA GLY A 122 11.50 -10.70 3.63
C GLY A 122 10.82 -9.40 4.08
N LEU A 123 10.51 -8.51 3.14
CA LEU A 123 9.82 -7.24 3.41
C LEU A 123 8.30 -7.39 3.57
N HIS A 124 7.74 -8.56 3.24
CA HIS A 124 6.30 -8.82 3.33
C HIS A 124 5.69 -8.51 4.71
N PRO A 125 6.22 -8.99 5.86
CA PRO A 125 5.64 -8.71 7.17
C PRO A 125 5.55 -7.20 7.46
N LYS A 126 6.63 -6.44 7.22
CA LYS A 126 6.65 -4.97 7.41
C LYS A 126 5.59 -4.28 6.55
N LEU A 127 5.46 -4.68 5.28
CA LEU A 127 4.50 -4.09 4.34
C LEU A 127 3.04 -4.48 4.64
N SER A 128 2.82 -5.70 5.15
CA SER A 128 1.51 -6.21 5.53
C SER A 128 0.99 -5.52 6.80
N GLU A 129 1.84 -5.39 7.82
CA GLU A 129 1.54 -4.68 9.07
C GLU A 129 1.26 -3.20 8.84
N GLY A 130 2.00 -2.56 7.92
CA GLY A 130 1.73 -1.19 7.48
C GLY A 130 0.49 -1.02 6.58
N GLY A 131 -0.21 -2.10 6.22
CA GLY A 131 -1.43 -2.06 5.41
C GLY A 131 -1.23 -1.69 3.93
N TYR A 132 0.01 -1.71 3.41
CA TYR A 132 0.33 -1.26 2.04
C TYR A 132 0.03 -2.30 0.95
N LEU A 133 -0.14 -3.57 1.32
CA LEU A 133 -0.47 -4.65 0.39
C LEU A 133 -1.98 -4.81 0.14
N THR A 134 -2.81 -4.18 0.98
CA THR A 134 -4.26 -4.25 0.87
C THR A 134 -4.75 -3.28 -0.21
N ARG A 135 -5.52 -3.81 -1.16
CA ARG A 135 -6.17 -2.97 -2.17
C ARG A 135 -7.38 -2.26 -1.56
N ASP A 136 -7.40 -0.93 -1.66
CA ASP A 136 -8.60 -0.13 -1.37
C ASP A 136 -9.71 -0.44 -2.40
N SER A 137 -10.74 -1.16 -1.96
CA SER A 137 -11.85 -1.65 -2.79
C SER A 137 -12.92 -0.59 -3.08
N ARG A 138 -12.88 0.57 -2.42
CA ARG A 138 -13.91 1.61 -2.54
C ARG A 138 -13.99 2.12 -3.98
N MET A 139 -15.20 2.06 -4.54
CA MET A 139 -15.51 2.51 -5.89
C MET A 139 -16.71 3.47 -5.87
N VAL A 140 -16.79 4.34 -6.88
CA VAL A 140 -17.95 5.24 -7.01
C VAL A 140 -19.19 4.41 -7.32
N GLU A 141 -20.19 4.50 -6.45
CA GLU A 141 -21.49 3.87 -6.70
C GLU A 141 -22.18 4.53 -7.90
N ARG A 142 -22.81 3.71 -8.75
CA ARG A 142 -23.62 4.20 -9.87
C ARG A 142 -24.83 4.99 -9.39
N LYS A 143 -25.34 5.89 -10.23
CA LYS A 143 -26.64 6.53 -10.01
C LYS A 143 -27.75 5.48 -10.06
N LYS A 144 -28.62 5.47 -9.04
CA LYS A 144 -29.83 4.64 -9.00
C LYS A 144 -31.02 5.44 -9.51
N TYR A 145 -31.98 4.76 -10.15
CA TYR A 145 -33.23 5.41 -10.59
C TYR A 145 -34.00 5.94 -9.36
N GLY A 146 -34.80 7.00 -9.55
CA GLY A 146 -35.54 7.64 -8.46
C GLY A 146 -34.68 8.50 -7.50
N HIS A 147 -33.35 8.51 -7.64
CA HIS A 147 -32.44 9.32 -6.83
C HIS A 147 -31.70 10.38 -7.66
N LYS A 148 -31.37 11.53 -7.03
CA LYS A 148 -30.54 12.60 -7.63
C LYS A 148 -29.09 12.15 -7.83
N LYS A 149 -28.55 11.34 -6.92
CA LYS A 149 -27.19 10.75 -6.98
C LYS A 149 -27.26 9.25 -6.59
N ALA A 150 -26.14 8.63 -6.21
CA ALA A 150 -26.13 7.22 -5.78
C ALA A 150 -27.12 6.92 -4.63
N ARG A 151 -27.23 7.83 -3.64
CA ARG A 151 -28.12 7.69 -2.47
C ARG A 151 -29.02 8.89 -2.21
N ARG A 152 -28.66 10.09 -2.68
CA ARG A 152 -29.41 11.32 -2.42
C ARG A 152 -30.80 11.25 -3.06
N SER A 153 -31.85 11.19 -2.24
CA SER A 153 -33.25 11.26 -2.66
C SER A 153 -33.70 12.69 -2.96
N PHE A 154 -34.86 12.82 -3.58
CA PHE A 154 -35.62 14.07 -3.63
C PHE A 154 -36.26 14.35 -2.25
N GLN A 155 -36.66 15.60 -2.01
CA GLN A 155 -37.42 15.93 -0.81
C GLN A 155 -38.77 15.22 -0.87
N PHE A 156 -39.11 14.49 0.19
CA PHE A 156 -40.40 13.81 0.32
C PHE A 156 -41.40 14.75 1.01
N SER A 157 -42.54 15.00 0.38
CA SER A 157 -43.67 15.71 1.01
C SER A 157 -44.63 14.67 1.60
N LYS A 158 -44.67 14.57 2.93
CA LYS A 158 -45.69 13.80 3.63
C LYS A 158 -46.98 14.63 3.66
N ARG A 159 -48.07 14.09 3.15
CA ARG A 159 -49.43 14.65 3.28
C ARG A 159 -50.23 13.80 4.23
#